data_AF-A0A699WJQ3-F1
#
_entry.id   AF-A0A699WJQ3-F1
#
_cell.length_a   1.000
_cell.length_b   1.000
_cell.length_c   1.000
_cell.angle_alpha   90.00
_cell.angle_beta   90.00
_cell.angle_gamma   90.00
#
_symmetry.space_group_name_H-M   'P 1'
#
loop_
_entity.id
_entity.type
_entity.pdbx_description
1 polymer ?
#
loop_
_entity_poly.entity_id
_entity_poly.type
_entity_poly.pdbx_seq_one_letter_code
_entity_poly.pdbx_strand_id
1 'polypeptide(L)'
;MYDFCAMKGIRREFSVARTPQQNGVAERRNRTLIEAAGTMLADSKLPTTFWAKAVNTACYVHNRVLVVKPHNKTLYELFRARIPSLSFMKPFECHVTILNTLDHLGKFDGKSYEGFFVGYSLN
;
A
#
# COMPACT_ATOMS: atom_id res chain seq x y z
N MET A 1 10.98 -18.42 -16.12
CA MET A 1 10.10 -17.22 -16.15
C MET A 1 9.18 -17.20 -17.38
N TYR A 2 9.68 -17.56 -18.57
CA TYR A 2 8.82 -17.82 -19.74
C TYR A 2 7.75 -18.87 -19.43
N ASP A 3 8.15 -19.98 -18.78
CA ASP A 3 7.26 -21.08 -18.41
C ASP A 3 6.16 -20.65 -17.44
N PHE A 4 6.47 -19.77 -16.49
CA PHE A 4 5.47 -19.24 -15.55
C PHE A 4 4.40 -18.41 -16.25
N CYS A 5 4.80 -17.48 -17.12
CA CYS A 5 3.86 -16.66 -17.89
C CYS A 5 2.99 -17.52 -18.80
N ALA A 6 3.59 -18.46 -19.53
CA ALA A 6 2.87 -19.39 -20.41
C ALA A 6 1.88 -20.26 -19.62
N MET A 7 2.31 -20.86 -18.49
CA MET A 7 1.44 -21.66 -17.62
C MET A 7 0.27 -20.86 -17.03
N LYS A 8 0.44 -19.55 -16.81
CA LYS A 8 -0.61 -18.65 -16.29
C LYS A 8 -1.42 -17.98 -17.40
N GLY A 9 -1.16 -18.29 -18.67
CA GLY A 9 -1.83 -17.65 -19.82
C GLY A 9 -1.52 -16.16 -19.97
N ILE A 10 -0.40 -15.69 -19.41
CA ILE A 10 0.03 -14.29 -19.45
C ILE A 10 0.88 -14.06 -20.69
N ARG A 11 0.39 -13.22 -21.61
CA ARG A 11 1.19 -12.73 -22.75
C ARG A 11 2.21 -11.72 -22.25
N ARG A 12 3.49 -11.96 -22.53
CA ARG A 12 4.58 -11.04 -22.19
C ARG A 12 4.90 -10.15 -23.37
N GLU A 13 4.82 -8.84 -23.16
CA GLU A 13 5.23 -7.82 -24.12
C GLU A 13 6.43 -7.06 -23.57
N PHE A 14 7.42 -6.81 -24.42
CA PHE A 14 8.67 -6.14 -24.04
C PHE A 14 8.70 -4.74 -24.63
N SER A 15 9.12 -3.77 -23.82
CA SER A 15 9.50 -2.44 -24.31
C SER A 15 10.84 -2.51 -25.03
N VAL A 16 11.01 -1.69 -26.06
CA VAL A 16 12.28 -1.52 -26.77
C VAL A 16 13.31 -0.90 -25.82
N ALA A 17 14.53 -1.45 -25.82
CA ALA A 17 15.61 -0.92 -25.00
C ALA A 17 15.82 0.58 -25.28
N ARG A 18 16.09 1.37 -24.22
CA ARG A 18 16.31 2.83 -24.29
C ARG A 18 15.13 3.65 -24.84
N THR A 19 13.91 3.11 -24.80
CA THR A 19 12.68 3.88 -25.11
C THR A 19 11.81 4.06 -23.85
N PRO A 20 12.22 4.95 -22.91
CA PRO A 20 11.47 5.17 -21.66
C PRO A 20 10.03 5.63 -21.89
N GLN A 21 9.74 6.23 -23.06
CA GLN A 21 8.40 6.64 -23.45
C GLN A 21 7.40 5.46 -23.47
N GLN A 22 7.85 4.26 -23.85
CA GLN A 22 7.01 3.06 -23.87
C GLN A 22 6.63 2.60 -22.46
N ASN A 23 7.46 2.90 -21.44
CA ASN A 23 7.24 2.54 -20.06
C ASN A 23 6.73 3.71 -19.19
N GLY A 24 6.43 4.86 -19.82
CA GLY A 24 6.16 6.11 -19.12
C GLY A 24 4.93 6.07 -18.20
N VAL A 25 3.99 5.14 -18.40
CA VAL A 25 2.87 4.93 -17.46
C VAL A 25 3.37 4.31 -16.16
N ALA A 26 4.14 3.23 -16.23
CA ALA A 26 4.68 2.55 -15.04
C ALA A 26 5.68 3.45 -14.31
N GLU A 27 6.56 4.14 -15.03
CA GLU A 27 7.55 5.04 -14.44
C GLU A 27 6.90 6.19 -13.68
N ARG A 28 5.88 6.85 -14.26
CA ARG A 28 5.14 7.91 -13.57
C ARG A 28 4.46 7.40 -12.30
N ARG A 29 3.84 6.21 -12.35
CA ARG A 29 3.21 5.60 -11.18
C ARG A 29 4.21 5.25 -10.09
N ASN A 30 5.34 4.65 -10.45
CA ASN A 30 6.40 4.32 -9.51
C ASN A 30 6.97 5.58 -8.85
N ARG A 31 7.21 6.65 -9.62
CA ARG A 31 7.67 7.92 -9.07
C ARG A 31 6.68 8.50 -8.04
N THR A 32 5.39 8.55 -8.38
CA THR A 32 4.35 9.03 -7.44
C THR A 32 4.31 8.20 -6.16
N LEU A 33 4.45 6.87 -6.23
CA LEU A 33 4.45 6.02 -5.04
C LEU A 33 5.68 6.24 -4.16
N ILE A 34 6.86 6.43 -4.77
CA ILE A 34 8.10 6.69 -4.03
C ILE A 34 8.06 8.08 -3.39
N GLU A 35 7.56 9.10 -4.09
CA GLU A 35 7.37 10.45 -3.53
C GLU A 35 6.38 10.45 -2.35
N ALA A 36 5.25 9.75 -2.50
CA ALA A 36 4.26 9.60 -1.42
C ALA A 36 4.82 8.82 -0.21
N ALA A 37 5.57 7.75 -0.45
CA ALA A 37 6.23 7.01 0.63
C ALA A 37 7.32 7.82 1.32
N GLY A 38 8.10 8.60 0.55
CA GLY A 38 9.13 9.48 1.07
C GLY A 38 8.55 10.59 1.95
N THR A 39 7.43 11.18 1.55
CA THR A 39 6.71 12.18 2.37
C THR A 39 6.13 11.56 3.64
N MET A 40 5.51 10.37 3.57
CA MET A 40 5.06 9.63 4.77
C MET A 40 6.21 9.32 5.73
N LEU A 41 7.37 8.91 5.21
CA LEU A 41 8.54 8.63 6.05
C LEU A 41 9.15 9.89 6.64
N ALA A 42 9.20 10.99 5.89
CA ALA A 42 9.75 12.27 6.35
C ALA A 42 8.88 12.93 7.42
N ASP A 43 7.55 12.77 7.32
CA ASP A 43 6.61 13.18 8.37
C ASP A 43 6.70 12.25 9.59
N SER A 44 7.03 10.98 9.35
CA SER A 44 7.12 10.01 10.43
C SER A 44 8.42 10.08 11.23
N LYS A 45 8.39 9.66 12.50
CA LYS A 45 9.60 9.41 13.30
C LYS A 45 10.17 8.00 13.09
N LEU A 46 9.69 7.26 12.08
CA LEU A 46 10.15 5.90 11.83
C LEU A 46 11.47 5.88 11.04
N PRO A 47 12.33 4.88 11.28
CA PRO A 47 13.52 4.68 10.48
C PRO A 47 13.19 4.39 9.00
N THR A 48 14.13 4.72 8.11
CA THR A 48 14.02 4.42 6.67
C THR A 48 13.93 2.93 6.36
N THR A 49 14.24 2.04 7.30
CA THR A 49 14.02 0.58 7.18
C THR A 49 12.55 0.23 6.94
N PHE A 50 11.61 1.11 7.31
CA PHE A 50 10.17 0.95 7.07
C PHE A 50 9.72 1.37 5.65
N TRP A 51 10.63 1.69 4.72
CA TRP A 51 10.28 2.14 3.37
C TRP A 51 9.31 1.20 2.64
N ALA A 52 9.46 -0.13 2.77
CA ALA A 52 8.57 -1.08 2.11
C ALA A 52 7.13 -0.98 2.65
N LYS A 53 6.98 -0.69 3.95
CA LYS A 53 5.69 -0.46 4.61
C LYS A 53 5.06 0.87 4.20
N ALA A 54 5.87 1.93 4.10
CA ALA A 54 5.43 3.22 3.59
C ALA A 54 4.96 3.14 2.12
N VAL A 55 5.72 2.46 1.24
CA VAL A 55 5.34 2.25 -0.18
C VAL A 55 4.05 1.45 -0.30
N ASN A 56 3.89 0.38 0.49
CA ASN A 56 2.64 -0.39 0.49
C ASN A 56 1.44 0.45 0.97
N THR A 57 1.64 1.31 1.98
CA THR A 57 0.60 2.22 2.48
C THR A 57 0.23 3.26 1.43
N ALA A 58 1.21 3.89 0.79
CA ALA A 58 1.00 4.81 -0.32
C ALA A 58 0.20 4.15 -1.44
N CYS A 59 0.60 2.94 -1.87
CA CYS A 59 -0.14 2.18 -2.89
C CYS A 59 -1.58 1.89 -2.48
N TYR A 60 -1.80 1.46 -1.23
CA TYR A 60 -3.13 1.18 -0.69
C TYR A 60 -4.05 2.41 -0.71
N VAL A 61 -3.54 3.56 -0.24
CA VAL A 61 -4.29 4.83 -0.21
C VAL A 61 -4.56 5.32 -1.63
N HIS A 62 -3.53 5.36 -2.48
CA HIS A 62 -3.67 5.81 -3.87
C HIS A 62 -4.73 5.02 -4.64
N ASN A 63 -4.79 3.71 -4.45
CA ASN A 63 -5.77 2.86 -5.15
C ASN A 63 -7.22 3.11 -4.70
N ARG A 64 -7.42 3.61 -3.48
CA ARG A 64 -8.76 3.77 -2.86
C ARG A 64 -9.25 5.21 -2.78
N VAL A 65 -8.35 6.20 -2.86
CA VAL A 65 -8.69 7.63 -2.72
C VAL A 65 -8.61 8.36 -4.04
N LEU A 66 -7.64 8.03 -4.92
CA LEU A 66 -7.51 8.76 -6.17
C LEU A 66 -8.57 8.34 -7.18
N VAL A 67 -9.33 9.33 -7.64
CA VAL A 67 -10.33 9.19 -8.69
C VAL A 67 -9.68 9.29 -10.08
N VAL A 68 -9.95 8.30 -10.91
CA VAL A 68 -9.55 8.28 -12.33
C VAL A 68 -10.58 9.10 -13.11
N LYS A 69 -10.19 10.31 -13.52
CA LYS A 69 -11.08 11.32 -14.13
C LYS A 69 -12.01 10.77 -15.23
N PRO A 70 -11.56 9.99 -16.23
CA PRO A 70 -12.45 9.47 -17.28
C PRO A 70 -13.62 8.61 -16.78
N HIS A 71 -13.48 7.95 -15.63
CA HIS A 71 -14.47 7.01 -15.11
C HIS A 71 -15.19 7.53 -13.86
N ASN A 72 -14.72 8.65 -13.30
CA ASN A 72 -15.16 9.18 -12.01
C ASN A 72 -15.20 8.12 -10.89
N LYS A 73 -14.25 7.17 -10.94
CA LYS A 73 -14.13 6.03 -10.03
C LYS A 73 -12.69 5.87 -9.56
N THR A 74 -12.51 5.30 -8.38
CA THR A 74 -11.20 4.91 -7.86
C THR A 74 -10.67 3.66 -8.57
N LEU A 75 -9.36 3.43 -8.53
CA LEU A 75 -8.77 2.19 -9.07
C LEU A 75 -9.34 0.94 -8.39
N TYR A 76 -9.62 1.03 -7.09
CA TYR A 76 -10.26 -0.03 -6.32
C TYR A 76 -11.66 -0.34 -6.85
N GLU A 77 -12.47 0.67 -7.14
CA GLU A 77 -13.81 0.48 -7.74
C GLU A 77 -13.74 -0.12 -9.12
N LEU A 78 -12.80 0.33 -9.95
CA LEU A 78 -12.60 -0.20 -11.30
C LEU A 78 -12.18 -1.68 -11.27
N PHE A 79 -11.33 -2.06 -10.30
CA PHE A 79 -10.78 -3.41 -10.22
C PHE A 79 -11.66 -4.40 -9.45
N ARG A 80 -12.31 -3.97 -8.37
CA ARG A 80 -13.12 -4.83 -7.48
C ARG A 80 -14.62 -4.65 -7.66
N ALA A 81 -15.07 -3.70 -8.48
CA ALA A 81 -16.48 -3.33 -8.64
C ALA A 81 -17.19 -3.02 -7.29
N ARG A 82 -16.43 -2.49 -6.32
CA ARG A 82 -16.92 -2.17 -4.96
C ARG A 82 -16.40 -0.83 -4.51
N ILE A 83 -17.24 -0.08 -3.81
CA ILE A 83 -16.87 1.20 -3.19
C ILE A 83 -15.96 0.90 -1.98
N PRO A 84 -14.76 1.50 -1.88
CA PRO A 84 -13.90 1.30 -0.73
C PRO A 84 -14.50 2.01 0.48
N SER A 85 -14.57 1.32 1.62
CA SER A 85 -14.71 2.03 2.89
C SER A 85 -13.40 2.77 3.20
N LEU A 86 -13.51 4.02 3.65
CA LEU A 86 -12.38 4.87 4.02
C LEU A 86 -12.34 5.17 5.52
N SER A 87 -13.40 4.80 6.26
CA SER A 87 -13.54 5.15 7.69
C SER A 87 -12.47 4.53 8.59
N PHE A 88 -11.89 3.41 8.17
CA PHE A 88 -10.81 2.73 8.88
C PHE A 88 -9.42 3.24 8.51
N MET A 89 -9.30 4.19 7.56
CA MET A 89 -8.00 4.71 7.19
C MET A 89 -7.37 5.48 8.34
N LYS A 90 -6.07 5.24 8.53
CA LYS A 90 -5.24 5.87 9.53
C LYS A 90 -3.98 6.48 8.91
N PRO A 91 -3.50 7.63 9.42
CA PRO A 91 -2.19 8.16 9.07
C PRO A 91 -1.09 7.15 9.35
N PHE A 92 -0.08 7.13 8.49
CA PHE A 92 1.14 6.36 8.74
C PHE A 92 1.79 6.87 10.04
N GLU A 93 2.31 5.96 10.87
CA GLU A 93 2.82 6.26 12.22
C GLU A 93 1.78 6.75 13.24
N CYS A 94 0.47 6.57 13.02
CA CYS A 94 -0.47 6.91 14.10
C CYS A 94 -0.27 5.97 15.31
N HIS A 95 -0.33 6.51 16.53
CA HIS A 95 -0.34 5.70 17.74
C HIS A 95 -1.54 4.76 17.74
N VAL A 96 -1.29 3.49 18.04
CA VAL A 96 -2.30 2.45 18.13
C VAL A 96 -2.12 1.66 19.42
N THR A 97 -3.24 1.19 19.94
CA THR A 97 -3.28 0.28 21.08
C THR A 97 -3.72 -1.09 20.57
N ILE A 98 -2.86 -2.08 20.76
CA ILE A 98 -3.07 -3.45 20.33
C ILE A 98 -3.59 -4.22 21.54
N LEU A 99 -4.78 -4.79 21.44
CA LEU A 99 -5.34 -5.64 22.49
C LEU A 99 -4.45 -6.87 22.68
N ASN A 100 -4.06 -7.14 23.92
CA ASN A 100 -3.35 -8.35 24.28
C ASN A 100 -4.35 -9.52 24.38
N THR A 101 -4.21 -10.51 23.50
CA THR A 101 -5.12 -11.68 23.42
C THR A 101 -4.53 -12.94 24.04
N LEU A 102 -3.52 -12.84 24.90
CA LEU A 102 -2.97 -14.00 25.59
C LEU A 102 -3.99 -14.57 26.59
N ASP A 103 -4.20 -15.89 26.57
CA ASP A 103 -5.22 -16.57 27.36
C ASP A 103 -4.91 -16.65 28.88
N HIS A 104 -3.71 -16.22 29.29
CA HIS A 104 -3.22 -16.36 30.66
C HIS A 104 -2.80 -15.03 31.30
N LEU A 105 -3.45 -13.92 30.96
CA LEU A 105 -3.19 -12.66 31.68
C LEU A 105 -3.65 -12.78 33.14
N GLY A 106 -2.74 -12.48 34.06
CA GLY A 106 -3.05 -12.23 35.46
C GLY A 106 -3.97 -11.00 35.61
N LYS A 107 -4.65 -10.91 36.77
CA LYS A 107 -5.65 -9.85 37.06
C LYS A 107 -5.12 -8.42 36.90
N PHE A 108 -3.80 -8.23 36.99
CA PHE A 108 -3.13 -6.93 36.93
C PHE A 108 -2.19 -6.78 35.73
N ASP A 109 -2.18 -7.74 34.81
CA ASP A 109 -1.30 -7.66 33.63
C ASP A 109 -1.82 -6.63 32.62
N GLY A 110 -0.88 -6.02 31.89
CA GLY A 110 -1.18 -5.06 30.83
C GLY A 110 -2.03 -5.69 29.72
N LYS A 111 -3.27 -5.21 29.58
CA LYS A 111 -4.24 -5.70 28.59
C LYS A 111 -3.97 -5.21 27.16
N SER A 112 -2.97 -4.37 26.97
CA SER A 112 -2.66 -3.82 25.65
C SER A 112 -1.21 -3.45 25.49
N TYR A 113 -0.77 -3.47 24.24
CA TYR A 113 0.52 -2.96 23.80
C TYR A 113 0.33 -1.65 23.06
N GLU A 114 1.22 -0.69 23.28
CA GLU A 114 1.31 0.48 22.43
C GLU A 114 2.15 0.17 21.19
N GLY A 115 1.79 0.77 20.07
CA GLY A 115 2.53 0.65 18.82
C GLY A 115 2.22 1.77 17.85
N PHE A 116 2.81 1.66 16.66
CA PHE A 116 2.62 2.59 15.57
C PHE A 116 1.98 1.88 14.37
N PHE A 117 1.07 2.58 13.70
CA PHE A 117 0.47 2.06 12.47
C PHE A 117 1.46 2.12 11.31
N VAL A 118 1.86 0.95 10.82
CA VAL A 118 2.82 0.81 9.71
C VAL A 118 2.18 0.41 8.38
N GLY A 119 0.86 0.50 8.27
CA GLY A 119 0.15 0.25 7.01
C GLY A 119 -0.84 -0.90 7.04
N TYR A 120 -1.42 -1.17 5.87
CA TYR A 120 -2.52 -2.12 5.68
C TYR A 120 -2.01 -3.48 5.20
N SER A 121 -2.69 -4.55 5.63
CA SER A 121 -2.47 -5.88 5.05
C SER A 121 -3.02 -5.95 3.63
N LEU A 122 -2.40 -6.81 2.81
CA LEU A 122 -3.02 -7.27 1.58
C LEU A 122 -4.22 -8.16 1.95
N ASN A 123 -5.34 -7.95 1.25
CA ASN A 123 -6.55 -8.79 1.33
C ASN A 123 -6.49 -9.89 0.28
#